data_AF-A0A1U7M3P2-F1
#
_entry.id   AF-A0A1U7M3P2-F1
#
_cell.length_a   1.000
_cell.length_b   1.000
_cell.length_c   1.000
_cell.angle_alpha   90.00
_cell.angle_beta   90.00
_cell.angle_gamma   90.00
#
_symmetry.space_group_name_H-M   'P 1'
#
loop_
_entity.id
_entity.type
_entity.pdbx_description
1 polymer ?
#
loop_
_entity_poly.entity_id
_entity_poly.type
_entity_poly.pdbx_seq_one_letter_code
_entity_poly.pdbx_strand_id
1 'polypeptide(L)' 'MTNKNDNSDNRDNPVGTWIGIGLALGTAIGVIVKNIPIGVGVGLALGVGIGSSINKK' A
#
# COMPACT_ATOMS: atom_id res chain seq x y z
N MET A 1 22.99 21.02 -12.62
CA MET A 1 22.18 20.22 -13.56
C MET A 1 21.11 19.53 -12.72
N THR A 2 19.86 19.94 -12.88
CA THR A 2 18.74 19.54 -12.02
C THR A 2 18.40 18.07 -12.24
N ASN A 3 18.44 17.33 -11.14
CA ASN A 3 18.19 15.90 -11.03
C ASN A 3 16.79 15.57 -11.58
N LYS A 4 16.75 14.64 -12.54
CA LYS A 4 15.54 14.05 -13.09
C LYS A 4 14.70 13.47 -11.94
N ASN A 5 13.61 14.13 -11.60
CA ASN A 5 12.54 13.62 -10.75
C ASN A 5 11.31 13.38 -11.62
N ASP A 6 11.51 12.59 -12.66
CA ASP A 6 10.48 11.93 -13.44
C ASP A 6 10.12 10.61 -12.74
N ASN A 7 9.34 10.71 -11.66
CA ASN A 7 8.54 9.58 -11.18
C ASN A 7 7.05 9.85 -11.45
N SER A 8 6.76 10.14 -12.72
CA SER A 8 5.42 10.14 -13.29
C SER A 8 5.26 8.89 -14.15
N ASP A 9 5.58 7.74 -13.56
CA ASP A 9 5.36 6.45 -14.19
C ASP A 9 3.88 6.12 -14.08
N ASN A 10 3.13 6.67 -15.04
CA ASN A 10 1.78 6.29 -15.44
C ASN A 10 1.78 4.83 -15.93
N ARG A 11 2.11 3.90 -15.04
CA ARG A 11 1.85 2.49 -15.18
C ARG A 11 0.77 2.21 -14.15
N ASP A 12 -0.46 2.12 -14.62
CA ASP A 12 -1.66 1.77 -13.87
C ASP A 12 -1.48 0.38 -13.23
N ASN A 13 -0.63 0.31 -12.21
CA ASN A 13 -0.45 -0.85 -11.35
C ASN A 13 -1.25 -0.55 -10.08
N PRO A 14 -2.59 -0.57 -10.12
CA PRO A 14 -3.43 -0.22 -8.98
C PRO A 14 -2.99 -1.03 -7.75
N VAL A 15 -2.55 -2.27 -7.95
CA VAL A 15 -2.06 -3.17 -6.91
C VAL A 15 -0.95 -2.55 -6.05
N GLY A 16 0.08 -1.94 -6.66
CA GLY A 16 1.23 -1.40 -5.92
C GLY A 16 0.84 -0.21 -5.03
N THR A 17 -0.02 0.67 -5.55
CA THR A 17 -0.56 1.81 -4.83
C THR A 17 -1.44 1.37 -3.66
N TRP A 18 -2.33 0.38 -3.88
CA TRP A 18 -3.20 -0.16 -2.84
C TRP A 18 -2.44 -0.92 -1.75
N ILE A 19 -1.36 -1.63 -2.09
CA ILE A 19 -0.45 -2.24 -1.10
C ILE A 19 0.22 -1.16 -0.25
N GLY A 20 0.76 -0.11 -0.85
CA GLY A 20 1.39 0.99 -0.10
C GLY A 20 0.43 1.68 0.86
N ILE A 21 -0.79 1.96 0.40
CA ILE A 21 -1.86 2.55 1.22
C ILE A 21 -2.27 1.61 2.36
N GLY A 22 -2.52 0.33 2.05
CA GLY A 22 -2.89 -0.68 3.03
C GLY A 22 -1.80 -0.87 4.11
N LEU A 23 -0.53 -0.88 3.71
CA LEU A 23 0.60 -1.00 4.62
C LEU A 23 0.75 0.24 5.52
N ALA A 24 0.63 1.45 4.96
CA ALA A 24 0.70 2.70 5.74
C ALA A 24 -0.44 2.81 6.77
N LEU A 25 -1.67 2.46 6.38
CA LEU A 25 -2.82 2.46 7.29
C LEU A 25 -2.72 1.33 8.32
N GLY A 26 -2.36 0.13 7.90
CA GLY A 26 -2.23 -1.02 8.80
C GLY A 26 -1.11 -0.85 9.81
N THR A 27 0.04 -0.30 9.41
CA THR A 27 1.13 0.02 10.34
C THR A 27 0.70 1.08 11.35
N ALA A 28 0.02 2.14 10.93
CA ALA A 28 -0.53 3.15 11.83
C ALA A 28 -1.48 2.54 12.88
N ILE A 29 -2.39 1.67 12.45
CA ILE A 29 -3.31 0.95 13.35
C ILE A 29 -2.53 -0.02 14.27
N GLY A 30 -1.55 -0.75 13.73
CA GLY A 30 -0.70 -1.68 14.50
C GLY A 30 0.09 -1.00 15.61
N VAL A 31 0.57 0.22 15.36
CA VAL A 31 1.23 1.06 16.37
C VAL A 31 0.26 1.42 17.51
N ILE A 32 -0.99 1.80 17.19
CA ILE A 32 -2.01 2.12 18.19
C ILE A 32 -2.35 0.91 19.05
N VAL A 33 -2.45 -0.27 18.44
CA VAL A 33 -2.78 -1.54 19.12
C VAL A 33 -1.58 -2.13 19.87
N LYS A 34 -0.40 -1.48 19.84
CA LYS A 34 0.89 -2.01 20.34
C LYS A 34 1.24 -3.39 19.77
N ASN A 35 0.66 -3.75 18.63
CA ASN A 35 0.86 -5.01 17.94
C ASN A 35 1.06 -4.74 16.44
N ILE A 36 2.29 -4.31 16.12
CA ILE A 36 2.72 -4.01 14.75
C ILE A 36 2.53 -5.22 13.81
N PRO A 37 2.85 -6.48 14.20
CA PRO A 37 2.60 -7.64 13.36
C PRO A 37 1.15 -7.76 12.91
N ILE A 38 0.19 -7.53 13.82
CA ILE A 38 -1.24 -7.58 13.50
C ILE A 38 -1.62 -6.45 12.54
N GLY A 39 -1.14 -5.23 12.77
CA GLY A 39 -1.47 -4.09 11.92
C GLY A 39 -0.89 -4.21 10.52
N VAL A 40 0.37 -4.66 10.40
CA VAL A 40 1.02 -4.94 9.12
C VAL A 40 0.31 -6.08 8.38
N GLY A 41 -0.04 -7.16 9.07
CA GLY A 41 -0.74 -8.30 8.48
C GLY A 41 -2.13 -7.92 7.96
N VAL A 42 -2.91 -7.20 8.75
CA VAL A 42 -4.24 -6.70 8.37
C VAL A 42 -4.15 -5.67 7.24
N GLY A 43 -3.21 -4.73 7.33
CA GLY A 43 -2.98 -3.71 6.31
C GLY A 43 -2.55 -4.28 4.97
N LEU A 44 -1.64 -5.27 4.97
CA LEU A 44 -1.23 -5.99 3.77
C LEU A 44 -2.37 -6.81 3.18
N ALA A 45 -3.12 -7.54 4.01
CA ALA A 45 -4.26 -8.34 3.53
C ALA A 45 -5.32 -7.45 2.87
N LEU A 46 -5.63 -6.29 3.46
CA LEU A 46 -6.56 -5.31 2.88
C LEU A 46 -5.99 -4.66 1.61
N GLY A 47 -4.74 -4.20 1.64
CA GLY A 47 -4.09 -3.55 0.49
C GLY A 47 -3.97 -4.47 -0.72
N VAL A 48 -3.55 -5.73 -0.50
CA VAL A 48 -3.49 -6.77 -1.53
C VAL A 48 -4.88 -7.19 -1.99
N GLY A 49 -5.83 -7.39 -1.07
CA GLY A 49 -7.20 -7.80 -1.42
C GLY A 49 -7.92 -6.76 -2.28
N ILE A 50 -7.85 -5.49 -1.90
CA ILE A 50 -8.45 -4.37 -2.64
C ILE A 50 -7.69 -4.14 -3.96
N GLY A 51 -6.35 -4.12 -3.91
CA GLY A 51 -5.51 -3.94 -5.10
C GLY A 51 -5.73 -5.02 -6.15
N SER A 52 -5.79 -6.29 -5.72
CA SER A 52 -6.06 -7.45 -6.58
C SER A 52 -7.47 -7.40 -7.17
N SER A 53 -8.47 -7.00 -6.38
CA SER A 53 -9.84 -6.88 -6.88
C SER A 53 -10.01 -5.76 -7.92
N ILE A 54 -9.30 -4.64 -7.76
CA ILE A 54 -9.35 -3.51 -8.68
C ILE A 54 -8.59 -3.81 -9.98
N ASN A 55 -7.50 -4.58 -9.90
CA ASN A 55 -6.72 -5.00 -11.07
C ASN A 55 -7.42 -6.08 -11.92
N LYS A 56 -8.50 -6.68 -11.43
CA LYS A 56 -9.23 -7.74 -12.13
C LYS A 56 -10.33 -7.20 -13.06
N LYS A 57 -10.41 -5.88 -13.25
CA LYS A 57 -11.42 -5.21 -14.09
C LYS A 57 -10.86 -4.91 -15.47
#